data_AF-A0A961W8T6-F1
#
_entry.id   AF-A0A961W8T6-F1
#
_cell.length_a   1.000
_cell.length_b   1.000
_cell.length_c   1.000
_cell.angle_alpha   90.00
_cell.angle_beta   90.00
_cell.angle_gamma   90.00
#
_symmetry.space_group_name_H-M   'P 1'
#
loop_
_entity.id
_entity.type
_entity.pdbx_description
1 polymer ?
#
loop_
_entity_poly.entity_id
_entity_poly.type
_entity_poly.pdbx_seq_one_letter_code
_entity_poly.pdbx_strand_id
1 'polypeptide(L)'
;MSAPHPMNRFLMRLPSHLATLLISLLLTLSTAAAQAPEPPVPPGTDPGGPAIAVLGEGIDYTVAEIAAKLARDGEGDPIAWDFTDNDIKPYAPASRLADDVRTLSKLVAKFRLVVIREAAGDKVAVGRMIAFATQTPARIIVWPDADPKRPDWPILLEALKRFPAHVFVIPAIAGVTPAPNLFMPAAVASEKSAARADLWSLTARVAAALAAEPQIDVKALSSRLAVR
;
A
#
# COMPACT_ATOMS: atom_id res chain seq x y z
N MET A 1 -43.48 -24.71 81.53
CA MET A 1 -43.46 -25.39 80.22
C MET A 1 -43.73 -24.36 79.14
N SER A 2 -42.83 -24.36 78.14
CA SER A 2 -42.78 -23.75 76.81
C SER A 2 -43.79 -22.69 76.32
N ALA A 3 -43.21 -21.71 75.61
CA ALA A 3 -43.79 -20.59 74.86
C ALA A 3 -44.71 -21.00 73.67
N PRO A 4 -45.35 -20.07 72.91
CA PRO A 4 -44.61 -19.34 71.87
C PRO A 4 -44.99 -17.86 71.61
N HIS A 5 -44.01 -17.15 71.03
CA HIS A 5 -44.05 -15.82 70.40
C HIS A 5 -44.68 -15.85 68.99
N PRO A 6 -45.37 -14.78 68.54
CA PRO A 6 -45.83 -14.65 67.15
C PRO A 6 -44.74 -14.12 66.20
N MET A 7 -44.70 -14.72 65.00
CA MET A 7 -43.78 -14.43 63.88
C MET A 7 -44.12 -13.13 63.13
N ASN A 8 -43.06 -12.43 62.75
CA ASN A 8 -43.01 -11.26 61.85
C ASN A 8 -43.50 -11.58 60.43
N ARG A 9 -44.37 -10.72 59.87
CA ARG A 9 -44.67 -10.62 58.44
C ARG A 9 -43.64 -9.73 57.74
N PHE A 10 -42.79 -10.31 56.90
CA PHE A 10 -41.95 -9.57 55.96
C PHE A 10 -42.65 -9.51 54.59
N LEU A 11 -43.09 -8.31 54.22
CA LEU A 11 -43.62 -7.96 52.89
C LEU A 11 -42.45 -7.71 51.94
N MET A 12 -42.31 -8.54 50.91
CA MET A 12 -41.29 -8.41 49.87
C MET A 12 -41.87 -7.58 48.70
N ARG A 13 -41.34 -6.37 48.48
CA ARG A 13 -41.61 -5.54 47.28
C ARG A 13 -40.63 -5.94 46.17
N LEU A 14 -41.15 -6.29 44.99
CA LEU A 14 -40.38 -6.51 43.76
C LEU A 14 -40.11 -5.18 43.02
N PRO A 15 -38.89 -4.93 42.48
CA PRO A 15 -38.58 -3.69 41.76
C PRO A 15 -38.84 -3.77 40.25
N SER A 16 -39.46 -2.71 39.72
CA SER A 16 -40.05 -2.53 38.38
C SER A 16 -39.05 -2.09 37.28
N HIS A 17 -37.86 -2.70 37.18
CA HIS A 17 -36.84 -2.26 36.21
C HIS A 17 -36.59 -3.23 35.04
N LEU A 18 -37.30 -4.36 34.98
CA LEU A 18 -37.06 -5.42 33.99
C LEU A 18 -37.79 -5.20 32.64
N ALA A 19 -38.74 -4.27 32.55
CA ALA A 19 -39.57 -4.11 31.35
C ALA A 19 -38.95 -3.19 30.27
N THR A 20 -37.96 -2.35 30.60
CA THR A 20 -37.43 -1.33 29.66
C THR A 20 -36.16 -1.77 28.91
N LEU A 21 -35.64 -2.97 29.18
CA LEU A 21 -34.37 -3.42 28.57
C LEU A 21 -34.55 -4.20 27.25
N LEU A 22 -35.77 -4.66 26.93
CA LEU A 22 -35.99 -5.57 25.80
C LEU A 22 -36.28 -4.86 24.45
N ILE A 23 -36.64 -3.58 24.45
CA ILE A 23 -37.03 -2.87 23.22
C ILE A 23 -35.82 -2.20 22.52
N SER A 24 -34.73 -1.92 23.23
CA SER A 24 -33.54 -1.29 22.65
C SER A 24 -32.58 -2.25 21.94
N LEU A 25 -32.81 -3.57 22.01
CA LEU A 25 -31.91 -4.58 21.44
C LEU A 25 -32.24 -4.93 19.97
N LEU A 26 -33.33 -4.40 19.41
CA LEU A 26 -33.86 -4.80 18.09
C LEU A 26 -33.59 -3.82 16.94
N LEU A 27 -32.83 -2.73 17.18
CA LEU A 27 -32.66 -1.64 16.18
C LEU A 27 -31.22 -1.41 15.70
N THR A 28 -30.26 -2.24 16.09
CA THR A 28 -28.90 -2.20 15.52
C THR A 28 -28.65 -3.39 14.59
N LEU A 29 -29.58 -3.65 13.67
CA LEU A 29 -29.21 -4.30 12.41
C LEU A 29 -28.43 -3.28 11.58
N SER A 30 -27.15 -3.12 11.93
CA SER A 30 -26.19 -2.48 11.04
C SER A 30 -26.19 -3.30 9.76
N THR A 31 -26.78 -2.74 8.71
CA THR A 31 -26.65 -3.21 7.34
C THR A 31 -25.17 -3.15 6.98
N ALA A 32 -24.46 -4.25 7.22
CA ALA A 32 -23.18 -4.51 6.57
C ALA A 32 -23.50 -4.61 5.08
N ALA A 33 -23.33 -3.50 4.35
CA ALA A 33 -23.39 -3.52 2.90
C ALA A 33 -22.33 -4.51 2.43
N ALA A 34 -22.78 -5.65 1.89
CA ALA A 34 -21.89 -6.61 1.27
C ALA A 34 -21.15 -5.89 0.15
N GLN A 35 -19.84 -5.69 0.31
CA GLN A 35 -18.99 -5.21 -0.77
C GLN A 35 -19.10 -6.23 -1.92
N ALA A 36 -19.30 -5.73 -3.14
CA ALA A 36 -19.29 -6.59 -4.30
C ALA A 36 -17.95 -7.36 -4.33
N PRO A 37 -17.98 -8.67 -4.64
CA PRO A 37 -16.76 -9.46 -4.67
C PRO A 37 -15.78 -8.88 -5.69
N GLU A 38 -14.51 -8.84 -5.31
CA GLU A 38 -13.46 -8.36 -6.20
C GLU A 38 -13.36 -9.23 -7.47
N PRO A 39 -13.05 -8.63 -8.63
CA PRO A 39 -12.88 -9.39 -9.86
C PRO A 39 -11.72 -10.38 -9.74
N PRO A 40 -11.75 -11.50 -10.49
CA PRO A 40 -10.59 -12.38 -10.58
C PRO A 40 -9.44 -11.65 -11.29
N VAL A 41 -8.21 -11.90 -10.84
CA VAL A 41 -7.03 -11.37 -11.53
C VAL A 41 -6.90 -12.07 -12.89
N PRO A 42 -6.78 -11.33 -14.01
CA PRO A 42 -6.61 -11.95 -15.32
C PRO A 42 -5.40 -12.88 -15.34
N PRO A 43 -5.47 -14.04 -16.00
CA PRO A 43 -4.31 -14.92 -16.16
C PRO A 43 -3.23 -14.24 -17.02
N GLY A 44 -1.98 -14.63 -16.86
CA GLY A 44 -0.88 -14.11 -17.65
C GLY A 44 0.46 -14.71 -17.28
N THR A 45 1.50 -14.27 -17.99
CA THR A 45 2.90 -14.63 -17.72
C THR A 45 3.65 -13.43 -17.17
N ASP A 46 4.71 -13.66 -16.39
CA ASP A 46 5.57 -12.56 -15.94
C ASP A 46 6.18 -11.82 -17.15
N PRO A 47 5.94 -10.50 -17.31
CA PRO A 47 6.49 -9.74 -18.43
C PRO A 47 8.01 -9.57 -18.34
N GLY A 48 8.63 -9.82 -17.18
CA GLY A 48 10.07 -9.69 -16.96
C GLY A 48 10.57 -8.23 -16.99
N GLY A 49 11.89 -8.07 -17.08
CA GLY A 49 12.53 -6.77 -16.96
C GLY A 49 12.65 -6.28 -15.50
N PRO A 50 13.03 -5.01 -15.29
CA PRO A 50 13.12 -4.43 -13.96
C PRO A 50 11.79 -4.55 -13.21
N ALA A 51 11.84 -5.07 -11.99
CA ALA A 51 10.69 -5.14 -11.11
C ALA A 51 10.57 -3.84 -10.29
N ILE A 52 9.36 -3.28 -10.29
CA ILE A 52 9.01 -2.02 -9.65
C ILE A 52 7.88 -2.31 -8.66
N ALA A 53 8.17 -2.18 -7.36
CA ALA A 53 7.17 -2.18 -6.32
C ALA A 53 6.52 -0.80 -6.22
N VAL A 54 5.19 -0.75 -6.19
CA VAL A 54 4.43 0.50 -6.04
C VAL A 54 3.60 0.41 -4.78
N LEU A 55 3.89 1.31 -3.84
CA LEU A 55 3.16 1.44 -2.58
C LEU A 55 2.05 2.48 -2.77
N GLY A 56 0.79 2.12 -2.50
CA GLY A 56 -0.30 3.10 -2.62
C GLY A 56 -1.69 2.51 -2.59
N GLU A 57 -2.60 3.07 -3.37
CA GLU A 57 -4.05 2.78 -3.30
C GLU A 57 -4.51 1.48 -3.99
N GLY A 58 -3.59 0.77 -4.66
CA GLY A 58 -3.90 -0.39 -5.51
C GLY A 58 -3.98 -0.04 -6.99
N ILE A 59 -4.60 -0.92 -7.79
CA ILE A 59 -4.67 -0.77 -9.25
C ILE A 59 -5.92 -1.43 -9.84
N ASP A 60 -6.41 -0.90 -10.96
CA ASP A 60 -7.39 -1.59 -11.79
C ASP A 60 -6.70 -2.63 -12.68
N TYR A 61 -6.53 -3.85 -12.16
CA TYR A 61 -5.95 -4.95 -12.94
C TYR A 61 -6.93 -5.58 -13.93
N THR A 62 -8.17 -5.10 -14.05
CA THR A 62 -9.11 -5.60 -15.08
C THR A 62 -8.78 -5.03 -16.46
N VAL A 63 -8.02 -3.93 -16.52
CA VAL A 63 -7.51 -3.35 -17.75
C VAL A 63 -6.37 -4.20 -18.29
N ALA A 64 -6.53 -4.73 -19.51
CA ALA A 64 -5.57 -5.67 -20.11
C ALA A 64 -4.13 -5.12 -20.18
N GLU A 65 -3.96 -3.84 -20.51
CA GLU A 65 -2.63 -3.21 -20.60
C GLU A 65 -1.91 -3.17 -19.25
N ILE A 66 -2.66 -3.09 -18.14
CA ILE A 66 -2.15 -3.10 -16.77
C ILE A 66 -1.87 -4.54 -16.32
N ALA A 67 -2.82 -5.45 -16.56
CA ALA A 67 -2.67 -6.87 -16.22
C ALA A 67 -1.43 -7.48 -16.87
N ALA A 68 -1.10 -7.05 -18.09
CA ALA A 68 0.10 -7.45 -18.83
C ALA A 68 1.42 -6.94 -18.23
N LYS A 69 1.36 -6.00 -17.26
CA LYS A 69 2.53 -5.46 -16.54
C LYS A 69 2.69 -6.04 -15.14
N LEU A 70 1.75 -6.83 -14.63
CA LEU A 70 1.87 -7.43 -13.30
C LEU A 70 3.02 -8.44 -13.26
N ALA A 71 3.88 -8.32 -12.26
CA ALA A 71 4.85 -9.34 -11.92
C ALA A 71 4.11 -10.60 -11.49
N ARG A 72 4.63 -11.77 -11.86
CA ARG A 72 4.01 -13.05 -11.55
C ARG A 72 5.04 -14.05 -11.07
N ASP A 73 4.59 -15.01 -10.27
CA ASP A 73 5.41 -16.13 -9.85
C ASP A 73 5.46 -17.24 -10.91
N GLY A 74 6.03 -18.39 -10.54
CA GLY A 74 6.14 -19.54 -11.43
C GLY A 74 4.81 -20.24 -11.73
N GLU A 75 3.75 -19.96 -10.98
CA GLU A 75 2.41 -20.53 -11.16
C GLU A 75 1.49 -19.59 -11.97
N GLY A 76 1.91 -18.34 -12.16
CA GLY A 76 1.19 -17.32 -12.90
C GLY A 76 0.35 -16.40 -12.00
N ASP A 77 0.45 -16.55 -10.69
CA ASP A 77 -0.22 -15.68 -9.73
C ASP A 77 0.52 -14.33 -9.63
N PRO A 78 -0.21 -13.21 -9.45
CA PRO A 78 0.42 -11.91 -9.31
C PRO A 78 1.26 -11.85 -8.04
N ILE A 79 2.48 -11.33 -8.15
CA ILE A 79 3.29 -10.94 -6.99
C ILE A 79 2.77 -9.57 -6.54
N ALA A 80 1.77 -9.58 -5.69
CA ALA A 80 1.06 -8.40 -5.22
C ALA A 80 0.47 -8.66 -3.82
N TRP A 81 0.09 -7.59 -3.12
CA TRP A 81 -0.58 -7.72 -1.83
C TRP A 81 -1.57 -6.59 -1.58
N ASP A 82 -2.72 -6.94 -1.02
CA ASP A 82 -3.71 -6.03 -0.50
C ASP A 82 -3.74 -6.10 1.03
N PHE A 83 -3.33 -5.03 1.70
CA PHE A 83 -3.42 -4.98 3.17
C PHE A 83 -4.83 -4.67 3.69
N THR A 84 -5.74 -4.20 2.84
CA THR A 84 -7.14 -3.95 3.20
C THR A 84 -7.88 -5.26 3.37
N ASP A 85 -7.80 -6.13 2.36
CA ASP A 85 -8.55 -7.38 2.29
C ASP A 85 -7.70 -8.61 2.65
N ASN A 86 -6.39 -8.42 2.85
CA ASN A 86 -5.42 -9.43 3.25
C ASN A 86 -5.32 -10.58 2.25
N ASP A 87 -5.22 -10.25 0.97
CA ASP A 87 -5.05 -11.19 -0.13
C ASP A 87 -4.06 -10.67 -1.19
N ILE A 88 -3.96 -11.37 -2.33
CA ILE A 88 -3.04 -11.03 -3.44
C ILE A 88 -3.68 -10.13 -4.51
N LYS A 89 -4.83 -9.51 -4.22
CA LYS A 89 -5.64 -8.77 -5.20
C LYS A 89 -5.72 -7.28 -4.81
N PRO A 90 -4.73 -6.46 -5.18
CA PRO A 90 -4.74 -5.03 -4.83
C PRO A 90 -5.70 -4.23 -5.73
N TYR A 91 -6.99 -4.59 -5.77
CA TYR A 91 -7.96 -4.04 -6.71
C TYR A 91 -8.40 -2.62 -6.32
N ALA A 92 -8.23 -1.68 -7.23
CA ALA A 92 -8.73 -0.32 -7.04
C ALA A 92 -9.13 0.30 -8.39
N PRO A 93 -10.43 0.26 -8.78
CA PRO A 93 -10.90 0.73 -10.08
C PRO A 93 -10.74 2.25 -10.28
N ALA A 94 -10.74 3.01 -9.18
CA ALA A 94 -10.53 4.46 -9.20
C ALA A 94 -9.05 4.87 -9.05
N SER A 95 -8.13 3.89 -9.06
CA SER A 95 -6.71 4.15 -8.87
C SER A 95 -6.10 4.97 -9.99
N ARG A 96 -5.27 5.95 -9.62
CA ARG A 96 -4.47 6.75 -10.57
C ARG A 96 -3.27 5.98 -11.11
N LEU A 97 -2.93 4.85 -10.51
CA LEU A 97 -1.80 4.03 -10.93
C LEU A 97 -1.96 3.53 -12.38
N ALA A 98 -3.19 3.41 -12.89
CA ALA A 98 -3.44 3.11 -14.30
C ALA A 98 -2.76 4.12 -15.26
N ASP A 99 -2.94 5.42 -15.01
CA ASP A 99 -2.37 6.49 -15.84
C ASP A 99 -0.84 6.56 -15.71
N ASP A 100 -0.34 6.28 -14.52
CA ASP A 100 1.08 6.21 -14.24
C ASP A 100 1.74 5.05 -14.99
N VAL A 101 1.12 3.87 -15.00
CA VAL A 101 1.60 2.68 -15.72
C VAL A 101 1.59 2.93 -17.23
N ARG A 102 0.56 3.62 -17.75
CA ARG A 102 0.54 4.07 -19.15
C ARG A 102 1.68 5.04 -19.46
N THR A 103 1.96 5.98 -18.55
CA THR A 103 3.07 6.92 -18.68
C THR A 103 4.42 6.19 -18.69
N LEU A 104 4.63 5.29 -17.72
CA LEU A 104 5.83 4.48 -17.61
C LEU A 104 6.03 3.59 -18.85
N SER A 105 4.95 3.02 -19.40
CA SER A 105 4.99 2.18 -20.61
C SER A 105 5.43 2.93 -21.87
N LYS A 106 5.26 4.25 -21.93
CA LYS A 106 5.80 5.08 -23.01
C LYS A 106 7.31 5.30 -22.89
N LEU A 107 7.85 5.19 -21.68
CA LEU A 107 9.25 5.50 -21.36
C LEU A 107 10.13 4.25 -21.23
N VAL A 108 9.52 3.13 -20.82
CA VAL A 108 10.21 1.85 -20.59
C VAL A 108 9.44 0.74 -21.28
N ALA A 109 10.08 0.10 -22.26
CA ALA A 109 9.46 -0.95 -23.05
C ALA A 109 9.09 -2.19 -22.21
N LYS A 110 9.99 -2.61 -21.31
CA LYS A 110 9.86 -3.84 -20.53
C LYS A 110 10.12 -3.58 -19.05
N PHE A 111 9.11 -3.83 -18.22
CA PHE A 111 9.15 -3.77 -16.76
C PHE A 111 8.02 -4.65 -16.22
N ARG A 112 8.08 -4.97 -14.93
CA ARG A 112 7.04 -5.70 -14.21
C ARG A 112 6.71 -5.00 -12.89
N LEU A 113 5.43 -5.04 -12.51
CA LEU A 113 4.87 -4.32 -11.37
C LEU A 113 4.57 -5.25 -10.22
N VAL A 114 5.04 -4.90 -9.04
CA VAL A 114 4.60 -5.47 -7.77
C VAL A 114 3.71 -4.43 -7.12
N VAL A 115 2.40 -4.64 -7.12
CA VAL A 115 1.44 -3.66 -6.59
C VAL A 115 1.12 -4.00 -5.14
N ILE A 116 1.26 -3.02 -4.26
CA ILE A 116 1.07 -3.18 -2.83
C ILE A 116 0.07 -2.13 -2.35
N ARG A 117 -1.16 -2.58 -2.06
CA ARG A 117 -2.25 -1.72 -1.64
C ARG A 117 -2.24 -1.50 -0.14
N GLU A 118 -2.20 -0.23 0.25
CA GLU A 118 -2.22 0.24 1.63
C GLU A 118 -3.62 0.07 2.25
N ALA A 119 -3.68 -0.42 3.49
CA ALA A 119 -4.91 -0.38 4.28
C ALA A 119 -5.17 1.04 4.78
N ALA A 120 -6.32 1.61 4.44
CA ALA A 120 -6.66 2.98 4.83
C ALA A 120 -6.62 3.16 6.37
N GLY A 121 -5.88 4.18 6.83
CA GLY A 121 -5.79 4.53 8.25
C GLY A 121 -4.83 3.68 9.08
N ASP A 122 -4.11 2.73 8.47
CA ASP A 122 -3.11 1.94 9.17
C ASP A 122 -1.78 2.71 9.33
N LYS A 123 -1.44 3.00 10.59
CA LYS A 123 -0.23 3.76 10.96
C LYS A 123 1.07 2.98 10.81
N VAL A 124 1.03 1.67 10.58
CA VAL A 124 2.22 0.85 10.35
C VAL A 124 2.28 0.26 8.93
N ALA A 125 1.38 0.71 8.04
CA ALA A 125 1.23 0.14 6.71
C ALA A 125 2.53 0.22 5.91
N VAL A 126 3.20 1.38 5.90
CA VAL A 126 4.43 1.60 5.14
C VAL A 126 5.53 0.61 5.50
N GLY A 127 5.69 0.28 6.79
CA GLY A 127 6.66 -0.72 7.22
C GLY A 127 6.37 -2.11 6.66
N ARG A 128 5.10 -2.52 6.69
CA ARG A 128 4.66 -3.82 6.15
C ARG A 128 4.78 -3.87 4.63
N MET A 129 4.41 -2.79 3.96
CA MET A 129 4.53 -2.65 2.52
C MET A 129 5.98 -2.72 2.04
N ILE A 130 6.89 -2.01 2.71
CA ILE A 130 8.33 -2.09 2.41
C ILE A 130 8.87 -3.49 2.69
N ALA A 131 8.50 -4.09 3.83
CA ALA A 131 8.94 -5.44 4.17
C ALA A 131 8.52 -6.44 3.08
N PHE A 132 7.27 -6.38 2.62
CA PHE A 132 6.79 -7.19 1.49
C PHE A 132 7.59 -6.88 0.22
N ALA A 133 7.72 -5.60 -0.18
CA ALA A 133 8.45 -5.21 -1.39
C ALA A 133 9.87 -5.80 -1.44
N THR A 134 10.59 -5.77 -0.31
CA THR A 134 11.97 -6.28 -0.21
C THR A 134 12.09 -7.81 -0.27
N GLN A 135 10.97 -8.53 -0.14
CA GLN A 135 10.91 -9.99 -0.30
C GLN A 135 10.52 -10.40 -1.74
N THR A 136 10.23 -9.42 -2.59
CA THR A 136 9.91 -9.65 -4.01
C THR A 136 11.13 -9.40 -4.90
N PRO A 137 11.06 -9.68 -6.21
CA PRO A 137 12.13 -9.31 -7.14
C PRO A 137 12.35 -7.80 -7.31
N ALA A 138 11.51 -6.94 -6.71
CA ALA A 138 11.57 -5.49 -6.89
C ALA A 138 12.82 -4.86 -6.26
N ARG A 139 13.68 -4.28 -7.10
CA ARG A 139 14.78 -3.41 -6.64
C ARG A 139 14.39 -1.93 -6.56
N ILE A 140 13.32 -1.55 -7.24
CA ILE A 140 12.79 -0.18 -7.28
C ILE A 140 11.52 -0.17 -6.45
N ILE A 141 11.46 0.69 -5.43
CA ILE A 141 10.29 0.90 -4.59
C ILE A 141 9.82 2.34 -4.81
N VAL A 142 8.64 2.49 -5.41
CA VAL A 142 8.03 3.79 -5.70
C VAL A 142 6.92 4.04 -4.69
N TRP A 143 6.93 5.21 -4.06
CA TRP A 143 5.83 5.65 -3.19
C TRP A 143 5.32 7.02 -3.63
N PRO A 144 4.34 7.07 -4.56
CA PRO A 144 3.89 8.32 -5.17
C PRO A 144 3.23 9.31 -4.21
N ASP A 145 2.67 8.80 -3.11
CA ASP A 145 1.95 9.60 -2.12
C ASP A 145 2.75 9.74 -0.80
N ALA A 146 4.07 9.60 -0.87
CA ALA A 146 4.95 9.83 0.27
C ALA A 146 4.81 11.27 0.78
N ASP A 147 4.56 11.42 2.08
CA ASP A 147 4.38 12.73 2.74
C ASP A 147 5.11 12.71 4.10
N PRO A 148 6.04 13.65 4.34
CA PRO A 148 6.81 13.71 5.60
C PRO A 148 5.96 14.00 6.84
N LYS A 149 4.69 14.40 6.66
CA LYS A 149 3.75 14.62 7.77
C LYS A 149 3.09 13.33 8.24
N ARG A 150 3.22 12.22 7.50
CA ARG A 150 2.64 10.94 7.91
C ARG A 150 3.37 10.39 9.15
N PRO A 151 2.64 9.74 10.08
CA PRO A 151 3.23 9.19 11.30
C PRO A 151 4.25 8.08 11.05
N ASP A 152 4.18 7.43 9.88
CA ASP A 152 5.08 6.35 9.46
C ASP A 152 6.29 6.85 8.63
N TRP A 153 6.46 8.15 8.43
CA TRP A 153 7.64 8.70 7.77
C TRP A 153 8.98 8.23 8.36
N PRO A 154 9.16 8.15 9.70
CA PRO A 154 10.40 7.61 10.27
C PRO A 154 10.69 6.16 9.85
N ILE A 155 9.67 5.38 9.51
CA ILE A 155 9.82 4.00 9.05
C ILE A 155 10.49 3.96 7.67
N LEU A 156 10.12 4.88 6.76
CA LEU A 156 10.82 5.03 5.48
C LEU A 156 12.30 5.37 5.70
N LEU A 157 12.59 6.31 6.60
CA LEU A 157 13.98 6.72 6.88
C LEU A 157 14.83 5.57 7.43
N GLU A 158 14.24 4.70 8.25
CA GLU A 158 14.93 3.51 8.74
C GLU A 158 15.06 2.43 7.66
N ALA A 159 14.05 2.26 6.81
CA ALA A 159 14.11 1.36 5.66
C ALA A 159 15.24 1.74 4.69
N LEU A 160 15.48 3.02 4.44
CA LEU A 160 16.59 3.49 3.61
C LEU A 160 17.95 2.97 4.11
N LYS A 161 18.15 2.94 5.43
CA LYS A 161 19.39 2.42 6.05
C LYS A 161 19.45 0.90 5.99
N ARG A 162 18.32 0.23 6.24
CA ARG A 162 18.23 -1.23 6.31
C ARG A 162 18.35 -1.90 4.94
N PHE A 163 17.93 -1.23 3.87
CA PHE A 163 17.87 -1.77 2.52
C PHE A 163 18.72 -0.95 1.53
N PRO A 164 20.05 -0.86 1.72
CA PRO A 164 20.92 0.00 0.91
C PRO A 164 21.02 -0.43 -0.56
N ALA A 165 20.62 -1.66 -0.90
CA ALA A 165 20.62 -2.18 -2.26
C ALA A 165 19.31 -1.89 -3.05
N HIS A 166 18.26 -1.41 -2.36
CA HIS A 166 16.98 -1.04 -2.95
C HIS A 166 16.96 0.45 -3.23
N VAL A 167 16.34 0.85 -4.33
CA VAL A 167 16.18 2.24 -4.75
C VAL A 167 14.77 2.70 -4.39
N PHE A 168 14.67 3.71 -3.53
CA PHE A 168 13.40 4.33 -3.16
C PHE A 168 13.18 5.56 -4.04
N VAL A 169 12.05 5.63 -4.71
CA VAL A 169 11.68 6.76 -5.58
C VAL A 169 10.44 7.42 -5.00
N ILE A 170 10.55 8.68 -4.59
CA ILE A 170 9.45 9.45 -3.98
C ILE A 170 9.35 10.84 -4.61
N PRO A 171 8.21 11.55 -4.45
CA PRO A 171 8.09 12.91 -4.94
C PRO A 171 9.16 13.82 -4.34
N ALA A 172 9.47 14.92 -5.03
CA ALA A 172 10.35 15.94 -4.49
C ALA A 172 9.70 16.61 -3.27
N ILE A 173 10.33 16.47 -2.10
CA ILE A 173 9.81 16.98 -0.83
C ILE A 173 10.86 17.93 -0.23
N ALA A 174 10.46 19.16 0.04
CA ALA A 174 11.34 20.16 0.63
C ALA A 174 11.80 19.75 2.04
N GLY A 175 13.09 19.92 2.32
CA GLY A 175 13.67 19.66 3.64
C GLY A 175 13.94 18.19 3.96
N VAL A 176 13.72 17.26 3.02
CA VAL A 176 14.13 15.86 3.20
C VAL A 176 15.63 15.74 2.94
N THR A 177 16.35 15.21 3.93
CA THR A 177 17.78 14.92 3.80
C THR A 177 17.97 13.80 2.77
N PRO A 178 18.80 14.02 1.73
CA PRO A 178 19.08 12.97 0.76
C PRO A 178 19.76 11.76 1.40
N ALA A 179 19.44 10.57 0.89
CA ALA A 179 20.13 9.33 1.21
C ALA A 179 20.64 8.69 -0.10
N PRO A 180 21.73 7.90 -0.08
CA PRO A 180 22.31 7.36 -1.32
C PRO A 180 21.30 6.59 -2.18
N ASN A 181 20.33 5.95 -1.54
CA ASN A 181 19.29 5.13 -2.16
C ASN A 181 17.91 5.79 -2.18
N LEU A 182 17.81 7.09 -1.90
CA LEU A 182 16.60 7.88 -2.02
C LEU A 182 16.68 8.79 -3.25
N PHE A 183 15.80 8.57 -4.21
CA PHE A 183 15.76 9.26 -5.49
C PHE A 183 14.51 10.15 -5.53
N MET A 184 14.72 11.44 -5.73
CA MET A 184 13.66 12.43 -5.87
C MET A 184 13.84 13.21 -7.18
N PRO A 185 12.76 13.62 -7.86
CA PRO A 185 12.87 14.59 -8.95
C PRO A 185 13.56 15.88 -8.49
N ALA A 186 14.25 16.55 -9.41
CA ALA A 186 15.08 17.72 -9.08
C ALA A 186 14.28 18.94 -8.60
N ALA A 187 13.02 19.07 -9.03
CA ALA A 187 12.17 20.20 -8.72
C ALA A 187 10.98 19.77 -7.85
N VAL A 188 10.71 20.56 -6.81
CA VAL A 188 9.42 20.52 -6.11
C VAL A 188 8.41 21.21 -7.03
N ALA A 189 7.66 20.42 -7.79
CA ALA A 189 6.64 20.99 -8.67
C ALA A 189 5.54 21.67 -7.84
N SER A 190 5.07 22.82 -8.31
CA SER A 190 3.96 23.55 -7.69
C SER A 190 2.61 22.84 -7.85
N GLU A 191 2.51 21.95 -8.84
CA GLU A 191 1.31 21.17 -9.15
C GLU A 191 1.53 19.68 -8.87
N LYS A 192 0.54 19.04 -8.23
CA LYS A 192 0.59 17.60 -7.89
C LYS A 192 0.71 16.70 -9.13
N SER A 193 0.05 17.05 -10.23
CA SER A 193 0.10 16.31 -11.50
C SER A 193 1.51 16.33 -12.10
N ALA A 194 2.15 17.50 -12.13
CA ALA A 194 3.52 17.66 -12.61
C ALA A 194 4.52 16.89 -11.71
N ALA A 195 4.38 17.01 -10.38
CA ALA A 195 5.22 16.25 -9.43
C ALA A 195 5.13 14.73 -9.68
N ARG A 196 3.92 14.23 -9.96
CA ARG A 196 3.70 12.82 -10.26
C ARG A 196 4.28 12.41 -11.62
N ALA A 197 4.16 13.23 -12.65
CA ALA A 197 4.77 12.95 -13.95
C ALA A 197 6.31 12.89 -13.84
N ASP A 198 6.92 13.83 -13.12
CA ASP A 198 8.37 13.87 -12.89
C ASP A 198 8.86 12.65 -12.09
N LEU A 199 8.09 12.21 -11.10
CA LEU A 199 8.33 10.97 -10.36
C LEU A 199 8.45 9.78 -11.31
N TRP A 200 7.45 9.58 -12.18
CA TRP A 200 7.44 8.43 -13.09
C TRP A 200 8.48 8.53 -14.20
N SER A 201 8.83 9.74 -14.62
CA SER A 201 9.98 9.98 -15.50
C SER A 201 11.29 9.56 -14.84
N LEU A 202 11.48 9.89 -13.56
CA LEU A 202 12.64 9.44 -12.79
C LEU A 202 12.65 7.91 -12.61
N THR A 203 11.51 7.32 -12.23
CA THR A 203 11.35 5.86 -12.14
C THR A 203 11.72 5.17 -13.45
N ALA A 204 11.28 5.71 -14.58
CA ALA A 204 11.61 5.18 -15.90
C ALA A 204 13.12 5.18 -16.17
N ARG A 205 13.82 6.26 -15.83
CA ARG A 205 15.28 6.37 -15.96
C ARG A 205 16.02 5.38 -15.06
N VAL A 206 15.55 5.20 -13.83
CA VAL A 206 16.08 4.20 -12.89
C VAL A 206 15.88 2.77 -13.44
N ALA A 207 14.68 2.46 -13.91
CA ALA A 207 14.37 1.17 -14.52
C ALA A 207 15.22 0.91 -15.77
N ALA A 208 15.39 1.90 -16.64
CA ALA A 208 16.23 1.77 -17.83
C ALA A 208 17.70 1.51 -17.48
N ALA A 209 18.23 2.18 -16.45
CA ALA A 209 19.60 1.94 -15.98
C ALA A 209 19.77 0.52 -15.42
N LEU A 210 18.81 0.05 -14.61
CA LEU A 210 18.81 -1.32 -14.06
C LEU A 210 18.56 -2.40 -15.13
N ALA A 211 17.82 -2.08 -16.20
CA ALA A 211 17.67 -2.99 -17.34
C ALA A 211 18.99 -3.14 -18.10
N ALA A 212 19.74 -2.05 -18.27
CA ALA A 212 21.03 -2.06 -18.95
C ALA A 212 22.12 -2.73 -18.11
N GLU A 213 22.09 -2.53 -16.78
CA GLU A 213 23.09 -3.08 -15.87
C GLU A 213 22.41 -3.59 -14.58
N PRO A 214 21.91 -4.83 -14.58
CA PRO A 214 21.11 -5.38 -13.48
C PRO A 214 21.83 -5.44 -12.13
N GLN A 215 23.15 -5.40 -12.13
CA GLN A 215 24.01 -5.46 -10.93
C GLN A 215 24.60 -4.10 -10.56
N ILE A 216 24.18 -3.00 -11.21
CA ILE A 216 24.65 -1.66 -10.85
C ILE A 216 24.37 -1.40 -9.37
N ASP A 217 25.41 -0.98 -8.66
CA ASP A 217 25.27 -0.55 -7.27
C ASP A 217 24.57 0.82 -7.22
N VAL A 218 23.96 1.11 -6.08
CA VAL A 218 23.14 2.32 -5.93
C VAL A 218 23.97 3.60 -6.08
N LYS A 219 25.24 3.63 -5.66
CA LYS A 219 26.10 4.82 -5.76
C LYS A 219 26.46 5.12 -7.21
N ALA A 220 26.78 4.09 -7.99
CA ALA A 220 27.02 4.20 -9.42
C ALA A 220 25.75 4.68 -10.15
N LEU A 221 24.59 4.14 -9.77
CA LEU A 221 23.29 4.54 -10.30
C LEU A 221 22.97 6.01 -10.01
N SER A 222 23.15 6.49 -8.77
CA SER A 222 22.90 7.90 -8.40
C SER A 222 23.80 8.85 -9.19
N SER A 223 25.08 8.47 -9.33
CA SER A 223 26.07 9.23 -10.11
C SER A 223 25.68 9.33 -11.59
N ARG A 224 25.22 8.23 -12.19
CA ARG A 224 24.79 8.16 -13.60
C ARG A 224 23.54 8.99 -13.87
N LEU A 225 22.60 9.02 -12.94
CA LEU A 225 21.34 9.73 -13.12
C LEU A 225 21.43 11.22 -12.76
N ALA A 226 22.57 11.66 -12.23
CA ALA A 226 22.76 13.02 -11.70
C ALA A 226 21.65 13.42 -10.70
N VAL A 227 21.18 12.44 -9.93
CA VAL A 227 20.17 12.65 -8.88
C VAL A 227 20.94 12.81 -7.57
N ARG A 228 20.55 13.80 -6.77
CA ARG A 228 21.16 14.09 -5.47
C ARG A 228 20.21 13.71 -4.35
#